data_AF-A0A5J4VX89-F1
#
_entry.id   AF-A0A5J4VX89-F1
#
_cell.length_a   1.000
_cell.length_b   1.000
_cell.length_c   1.000
_cell.angle_alpha   90.00
_cell.angle_beta   90.00
_cell.angle_gamma   90.00
#
_symmetry.space_group_name_H-M   'P 1'
#
loop_
_entity.id
_entity.type
_entity.pdbx_description
1 polymer ?
#
loop_
_entity_poly.entity_id
_entity_poly.type
_entity_poly.pdbx_seq_one_letter_code
_entity_poly.pdbx_strand_id
1 'polypeptide(L)'
;MLVKNAEYFGLCIDESTDISSLNQFATFITFINKDNKLKTAFLDIRPLSSKGARAENHLSTFYEMSQYHRLDLKNLMGICVDGASNMIHCRHSMNQMIRQQFPQVTIVHCCAHRFNLASTDSIHSTELQLPRSAEAITQ
;
A
#
# COMPACT_ATOMS: atom_id res chain seq x y z
N MET A 1 -2.98 19.75 -14.29
CA MET A 1 -2.29 18.98 -13.25
C MET A 1 -3.26 18.82 -12.09
N LEU A 2 -3.69 17.58 -11.81
CA LEU A 2 -4.89 17.23 -11.03
C LEU A 2 -4.94 17.79 -9.60
N VAL A 3 -3.79 18.20 -9.04
CA VAL A 3 -3.61 18.48 -7.60
C VAL A 3 -3.37 19.96 -7.28
N LYS A 4 -3.28 20.85 -8.29
CA LYS A 4 -2.83 22.25 -8.10
C LYS A 4 -3.63 23.12 -7.12
N ASN A 5 -4.78 22.66 -6.61
CA ASN A 5 -5.62 23.40 -5.65
C ASN A 5 -6.06 22.56 -4.44
N ALA A 6 -5.50 21.37 -4.23
CA ALA A 6 -5.83 20.57 -3.05
C ALA A 6 -4.88 20.95 -1.91
N GLU A 7 -5.45 21.43 -0.80
CA GLU A 7 -4.66 21.82 0.38
C GLU A 7 -4.01 20.60 1.04
N TYR A 8 -4.66 19.44 0.98
CA TYR A 8 -4.18 18.17 1.54
C TYR A 8 -4.49 17.01 0.61
N PHE A 9 -3.68 15.96 0.67
CA PHE A 9 -3.90 14.74 -0.09
C PHE A 9 -3.45 13.49 0.68
N GLY A 10 -3.94 12.35 0.24
CA GLY A 10 -3.47 11.02 0.63
C GLY A 10 -3.00 10.25 -0.60
N LEU A 11 -2.19 9.23 -0.37
CA LEU A 11 -1.69 8.34 -1.42
C LEU A 11 -2.11 6.91 -1.12
N CYS A 12 -2.46 6.14 -2.15
CA CYS A 12 -2.52 4.69 -2.08
C CYS A 12 -1.43 4.12 -2.97
N ILE A 13 -0.57 3.30 -2.40
CA ILE A 13 0.57 2.70 -3.08
C ILE A 13 0.35 1.20 -3.08
N ASP A 14 0.43 0.60 -4.26
CA ASP A 14 0.27 -0.82 -4.46
C ASP A 14 1.50 -1.39 -5.17
N GLU A 15 1.90 -2.60 -4.81
CA GLU A 15 2.97 -3.34 -5.46
C GLU A 15 2.37 -4.44 -6.34
N SER A 16 2.76 -4.46 -7.61
CA SER A 16 2.33 -5.49 -8.55
C SER A 16 3.54 -6.03 -9.30
N THR A 17 3.48 -7.26 -9.80
CA THR A 17 4.55 -7.84 -10.62
C THR A 17 4.06 -7.94 -12.06
N ASP A 18 4.82 -7.38 -13.00
CA ASP A 18 4.48 -7.45 -14.41
C ASP A 18 4.83 -8.82 -15.04
N ILE A 19 4.45 -9.01 -16.31
CA ILE A 19 4.70 -10.26 -17.05
C ILE A 19 6.21 -10.59 -17.21
N SER A 20 7.09 -9.61 -17.00
CA SER A 20 8.55 -9.78 -17.07
C SER A 20 9.16 -10.04 -15.69
N SER A 21 8.33 -10.30 -14.67
CA SER A 21 8.75 -10.48 -13.27
C SER A 21 9.42 -9.25 -12.65
N LEU A 22 9.09 -8.05 -13.13
CA LEU A 22 9.54 -6.79 -12.53
C LEU A 22 8.46 -6.24 -11.60
N ASN A 23 8.88 -5.84 -10.40
CA ASN A 23 7.98 -5.25 -9.43
C ASN A 23 7.67 -3.81 -9.84
N GLN A 24 6.42 -3.41 -9.70
CA GLN A 24 5.86 -2.15 -10.14
C GLN A 24 5.27 -1.42 -8.94
N PHE A 25 5.59 -0.14 -8.83
CA PHE A 25 5.11 0.79 -7.81
C PHE A 25 3.96 1.60 -8.39
N ALA A 26 2.73 1.15 -8.15
CA ALA A 26 1.53 1.82 -8.61
C ALA A 26 1.06 2.84 -7.58
N THR A 27 0.85 4.08 -8.00
CA THR A 27 0.42 5.17 -7.13
C THR A 27 -0.95 5.69 -7.54
N PHE A 28 -1.83 5.82 -6.56
CA PHE A 28 -3.10 6.54 -6.64
C PHE A 28 -3.07 7.71 -5.67
N ILE A 29 -3.74 8.80 -6.02
CA ILE A 29 -3.88 9.98 -5.17
C ILE A 29 -5.33 10.19 -4.79
N THR A 30 -5.56 10.48 -3.52
CA THR A 30 -6.87 10.85 -2.98
C THR A 30 -6.83 12.28 -2.48
N PHE A 31 -7.77 13.11 -2.92
CA PHE A 31 -7.81 14.54 -2.59
C PHE A 31 -9.25 15.06 -2.62
N ILE A 32 -9.46 16.25 -2.04
CA ILE A 32 -10.73 16.97 -2.15
C ILE A 32 -10.69 17.85 -3.40
N ASN A 33 -11.64 17.66 -4.31
CA ASN A 33 -11.74 18.47 -5.52
C ASN A 33 -12.38 19.84 -5.24
N LYS A 34 -12.48 20.70 -6.26
CA LYS A 34 -13.08 22.04 -6.16
C LYS A 34 -14.55 22.05 -5.75
N ASP A 35 -15.26 20.92 -5.91
CA ASP A 35 -16.66 20.76 -5.53
C ASP A 35 -16.82 20.19 -4.11
N ASN A 36 -15.74 20.21 -3.31
CA ASN A 36 -15.66 19.61 -1.98
C ASN A 36 -15.97 18.10 -1.96
N LYS A 37 -15.68 17.38 -3.05
CA LYS A 37 -15.86 15.93 -3.15
C LYS A 37 -14.53 15.22 -3.04
N LEU A 38 -14.52 14.15 -2.23
CA LEU A 38 -13.41 13.21 -2.20
C LEU A 38 -13.29 12.51 -3.57
N LYS A 39 -12.09 12.54 -4.13
CA LYS A 39 -11.75 11.91 -5.40
C LYS A 39 -10.47 11.12 -5.24
N THR A 40 -10.48 9.91 -5.76
CA THR A 40 -9.29 9.08 -5.93
C THR A 40 -9.02 8.92 -7.42
N ALA A 41 -7.78 9.10 -7.84
CA ALA A 41 -7.35 8.99 -9.22
C ALA A 41 -6.03 8.23 -9.31
N PHE A 42 -5.86 7.45 -10.38
CA PHE A 42 -4.56 6.89 -10.74
C PHE A 42 -3.58 8.04 -11.04
N LEU A 43 -2.37 7.95 -10.50
CA LEU A 43 -1.34 8.97 -10.65
C LEU A 43 -0.27 8.50 -11.65
N ASP A 44 0.43 7.42 -11.32
CA ASP A 44 1.38 6.76 -12.22
C ASP A 44 1.72 5.33 -11.74
N ILE A 45 2.49 4.63 -12.58
CA ILE A 45 3.13 3.36 -12.27
C ILE A 45 4.61 3.46 -12.62
N ARG A 46 5.48 2.95 -11.77
CA ARG A 46 6.93 2.99 -11.98
C ARG A 46 7.57 1.64 -11.71
N PRO A 47 8.54 1.21 -12.53
CA PRO A 47 9.29 0.01 -12.23
C PRO A 47 10.13 0.23 -10.97
N LEU A 48 10.02 -0.68 -10.02
CA LEU A 48 11.01 -0.83 -8.96
C LEU A 48 12.27 -1.42 -9.60
N SER A 49 13.45 -0.84 -9.26
CA SER A 49 14.70 -1.19 -9.94
C SER A 49 14.96 -2.71 -9.96
N SER A 50 15.78 -3.18 -10.91
CA SER A 50 16.22 -4.58 -11.02
C SER A 50 16.93 -5.13 -9.77
N LYS A 51 17.24 -4.27 -8.78
CA LYS A 51 17.79 -4.65 -7.48
C LYS A 51 16.72 -5.14 -6.47
N GLY A 52 15.46 -5.25 -6.89
CA GLY A 52 14.35 -5.86 -6.14
C GLY A 52 13.54 -4.89 -5.26
N ALA A 53 12.52 -5.41 -4.58
CA ALA A 53 11.64 -4.68 -3.65
C ALA A 53 12.32 -4.42 -2.29
N ARG A 54 13.39 -3.63 -2.27
CA ARG A 54 14.01 -3.17 -1.02
C ARG A 54 13.37 -1.87 -0.56
N ALA A 55 13.28 -1.67 0.75
CA ALA A 55 12.62 -0.48 1.32
C ALA A 55 13.24 0.84 0.83
N GLU A 56 14.56 0.88 0.57
CA GLU A 56 15.24 2.03 0.01
C GLU A 56 14.79 2.33 -1.43
N ASN A 57 14.55 1.29 -2.24
CA ASN A 57 14.06 1.44 -3.60
C ASN A 57 12.61 1.99 -3.61
N HIS A 58 11.75 1.49 -2.71
CA HIS A 58 10.40 2.04 -2.57
C HIS A 58 10.46 3.52 -2.17
N LEU A 59 11.33 3.87 -1.22
CA LEU A 59 11.48 5.25 -0.77
C LEU A 59 12.03 6.18 -1.87
N SER A 60 13.04 5.74 -2.63
CA SER A 60 13.57 6.52 -3.76
C SER A 60 12.49 6.72 -4.83
N THR A 61 11.78 5.66 -5.21
CA THR A 61 10.69 5.74 -6.19
C THR A 61 9.55 6.65 -5.70
N PHE A 62 9.22 6.61 -4.41
CA PHE A 62 8.25 7.51 -3.79
C PHE A 62 8.67 8.99 -3.90
N TYR A 63 9.92 9.32 -3.61
CA TYR A 63 10.42 10.69 -3.72
C TYR A 63 10.51 11.17 -5.16
N GLU A 64 11.00 10.33 -6.07
CA GLU A 64 11.02 10.64 -7.50
C GLU A 64 9.61 10.87 -8.05
N MET A 65 8.63 10.07 -7.60
CA MET A 65 7.23 10.22 -7.96
C MET A 65 6.67 11.54 -7.47
N SER A 66 6.88 11.83 -6.18
CA SER A 66 6.43 13.06 -5.56
C SER A 66 7.03 14.30 -6.22
N GLN A 67 8.33 14.27 -6.55
CA GLN A 67 9.01 15.36 -7.22
C GLN A 67 8.51 15.57 -8.65
N TYR A 68 8.34 14.49 -9.43
CA TYR A 68 7.83 14.55 -10.79
C TYR A 68 6.42 15.16 -10.86
N HIS A 69 5.54 14.73 -9.94
CA HIS A 69 4.18 15.27 -9.81
C HIS A 69 4.11 16.54 -8.98
N ARG A 70 5.25 17.13 -8.59
CA ARG A 70 5.36 18.38 -7.82
C ARG A 70 4.44 18.38 -6.59
N LEU A 71 4.35 17.24 -5.92
CA LEU A 71 3.59 17.08 -4.69
C LEU A 71 4.38 17.66 -3.53
N ASP A 72 3.77 18.57 -2.77
CA ASP A 72 4.34 19.02 -1.50
C ASP A 72 4.01 17.99 -0.42
N LEU A 73 5.01 17.19 -0.04
CA LEU A 73 4.86 16.16 0.98
C LEU A 73 4.48 16.70 2.36
N LYS A 74 4.60 18.00 2.62
CA LYS A 74 4.07 18.61 3.86
C LYS A 74 2.55 18.50 3.97
N ASN A 75 1.87 18.47 2.83
CA ASN A 75 0.42 18.39 2.72
C ASN A 75 -0.09 16.93 2.65
N LEU A 76 0.82 15.96 2.77
CA LEU A 76 0.46 14.55 2.82
C LEU A 76 -0.14 14.22 4.19
N MET A 77 -1.37 13.71 4.19
CA MET A 77 -2.10 13.36 5.42
C MET A 77 -2.15 11.86 5.68
N GLY A 78 -2.05 11.04 4.64
CA GLY A 78 -2.05 9.61 4.82
C GLY A 78 -1.55 8.80 3.63
N ILE A 79 -1.07 7.60 3.93
CA ILE A 79 -0.64 6.62 2.94
C ILE A 79 -1.37 5.31 3.22
N CYS A 80 -2.02 4.75 2.20
CA CYS A 80 -2.50 3.39 2.18
C CYS A 80 -1.48 2.52 1.44
N VAL A 81 -1.00 1.44 2.04
CA VAL A 81 -0.06 0.51 1.40
C VAL A 81 -0.59 -0.93 1.45
N ASP A 82 -0.17 -1.78 0.52
CA ASP A 82 -0.35 -3.22 0.64
C ASP A 82 0.51 -3.82 1.77
N GLY A 83 0.21 -5.06 2.14
CA GLY A 83 0.79 -5.73 3.30
C GLY A 83 2.22 -6.19 3.16
N ALA A 84 2.86 -5.91 2.01
CA ALA A 84 4.19 -6.38 1.70
C ALA A 84 5.16 -6.01 2.85
N SER A 85 5.99 -6.98 3.25
CA SER A 85 6.92 -6.84 4.39
C SER A 85 7.83 -5.62 4.26
N ASN A 86 8.16 -5.24 3.03
CA ASN A 86 9.01 -4.10 2.68
C ASN A 86 8.31 -2.75 2.87
N MET A 87 6.98 -2.78 2.92
CA MET A 87 6.12 -1.63 3.14
C MET A 87 5.78 -1.47 4.62
N ILE A 88 5.34 -2.51 5.34
CA ILE A 88 4.78 -2.34 6.70
C ILE A 88 5.68 -2.81 7.85
N HIS A 89 6.42 -3.93 7.72
CA HIS A 89 6.81 -4.72 8.91
C HIS A 89 8.32 -4.81 9.23
N CYS A 90 9.21 -4.21 8.44
CA CYS A 90 10.63 -4.17 8.77
C CYS A 90 11.03 -2.87 9.50
N ARG A 91 12.00 -2.95 10.43
CA ARG A 91 12.61 -1.83 11.19
C ARG A 91 13.25 -0.72 10.31
N HIS A 92 13.20 -0.89 8.99
CA HIS A 92 13.69 0.02 7.95
C HIS A 92 12.71 0.09 6.76
N SER A 93 11.41 -0.12 6.97
CA SER A 93 10.42 -0.02 5.89
C SER A 93 10.27 1.42 5.39
N MET A 94 9.79 1.58 4.15
CA MET A 94 9.47 2.90 3.58
C MET A 94 8.56 3.70 4.51
N ASN A 95 7.55 3.03 5.08
CA ASN A 95 6.56 3.64 5.96
C ASN A 95 7.16 4.18 7.26
N GLN A 96 8.13 3.46 7.84
CA GLN A 96 8.80 3.95 9.05
C GLN A 96 9.62 5.20 8.75
N MET A 97 10.36 5.22 7.64
CA MET A 97 11.16 6.38 7.23
C MET A 97 10.27 7.59 6.91
N ILE A 98 9.14 7.38 6.22
CA ILE A 98 8.18 8.45 5.96
C ILE A 98 7.58 8.99 7.26
N ARG A 99 7.19 8.13 8.21
CA ARG A 99 6.65 8.58 9.52
C ARG A 99 7.68 9.34 10.35
N GLN A 100 8.96 8.98 10.27
CA GLN A 100 10.02 9.72 10.98
C GLN A 100 10.18 11.14 10.43
N GLN A 101 10.06 11.31 9.10
CA GLN A 101 10.19 12.62 8.46
C GLN A 101 8.89 13.44 8.50
N PHE A 102 7.74 12.78 8.45
CA PHE A 102 6.41 13.38 8.43
C PHE A 102 5.52 12.72 9.49
N PRO A 103 5.67 13.11 10.78
CA PRO A 103 4.96 12.46 11.89
C PRO A 103 3.44 12.62 11.83
N GLN A 104 2.93 13.60 11.07
CA GLN A 104 1.50 13.80 10.84
C GLN A 104 0.87 12.76 9.91
N VAL A 105 1.68 12.02 9.14
CA VAL A 105 1.18 11.09 8.12
C VAL A 105 0.62 9.83 8.78
N THR A 106 -0.65 9.56 8.50
CA THR A 106 -1.29 8.30 8.93
C THR A 106 -1.08 7.23 7.87
N ILE A 107 -0.39 6.16 8.23
CA ILE A 107 -0.18 5.00 7.37
C ILE A 107 -1.16 3.89 7.75
N VAL A 108 -1.93 3.44 6.77
CA VAL A 108 -2.98 2.43 6.90
C VAL A 108 -2.65 1.25 5.99
N HIS A 109 -2.89 0.04 6.47
CA HIS A 109 -2.79 -1.17 5.65
C HIS A 109 -4.06 -1.33 4.80
N CYS A 110 -3.90 -1.58 3.49
CA CYS A 110 -4.97 -1.70 2.52
C CYS A 110 -6.05 -2.71 2.95
N CYS A 111 -7.29 -2.22 3.11
CA CYS A 111 -8.41 -3.06 3.52
C CYS A 111 -8.70 -4.19 2.53
N ALA A 112 -8.55 -3.95 1.23
CA ALA A 112 -8.76 -4.96 0.19
C ALA A 112 -7.74 -6.10 0.31
N HIS A 113 -6.47 -5.76 0.53
CA HIS A 113 -5.42 -6.75 0.74
C HIS A 113 -5.65 -7.54 2.03
N ARG A 114 -6.00 -6.86 3.14
CA ARG A 114 -6.37 -7.53 4.41
C ARG A 114 -7.53 -8.50 4.24
N PHE A 115 -8.55 -8.10 3.49
CA PHE A 115 -9.70 -8.95 3.21
C PHE A 115 -9.32 -10.17 2.37
N ASN A 116 -8.48 -9.99 1.35
CA ASN A 116 -7.97 -11.08 0.53
C ASN A 116 -7.15 -12.09 1.36
N LEU A 117 -6.29 -11.61 2.25
CA LEU A 117 -5.53 -12.46 3.17
C LEU A 117 -6.46 -13.26 4.09
N ALA A 118 -7.41 -12.60 4.76
CA ALA A 118 -8.36 -13.26 5.64
C ALA A 118 -9.20 -14.33 4.93
N SER A 119 -9.59 -14.05 3.67
CA SER A 119 -10.36 -15.00 2.85
C SER A 119 -9.51 -16.22 2.45
N THR A 120 -8.28 -15.99 2.00
CA THR A 120 -7.33 -17.04 1.63
C THR A 120 -7.00 -17.93 2.82
N ASP A 121 -6.73 -17.32 3.99
CA ASP A 121 -6.48 -18.05 5.24
C ASP A 121 -7.69 -18.91 5.66
N SER A 122 -8.91 -18.41 5.45
CA SER A 122 -10.15 -19.16 5.75
C SER A 122 -10.32 -20.38 4.84
N ILE A 123 -9.90 -20.29 3.58
CA ILE A 123 -9.95 -21.41 2.64
C ILE A 123 -8.92 -22.48 3.03
N HIS A 124 -7.68 -22.10 3.31
CA HIS A 124 -6.62 -23.04 3.68
C HIS A 124 -6.86 -23.72 5.03
N SER A 125 -7.49 -23.02 5.98
CA SER A 125 -7.91 -23.63 7.25
C SER A 125 -9.05 -24.66 7.07
N THR A 126 -9.82 -24.56 5.99
CA THR A 126 -10.85 -25.55 5.63
C THR A 126 -10.24 -26.80 4.97
N GLU A 127 -9.17 -26.66 4.17
CA GLU A 127 -8.44 -27.80 3.58
C GLU A 127 -7.69 -28.65 4.63
N LEU A 128 -7.35 -28.06 5.78
CA LEU A 128 -6.72 -28.76 6.91
C LEU A 128 -7.71 -29.50 7.82
N GLN A 129 -9.02 -29.48 7.50
CA GLN A 129 -10.05 -30.25 8.19
C GLN A 129 -10.89 -31.04 7.18
N LEU A 130 -10.35 -32.16 6.71
CA LEU A 130 -11.19 -33.35 6.60
C LEU A 130 -11.58 -33.73 8.03
N PRO A 131 -12.86 -33.60 8.44
CA PRO A 131 -13.28 -34.04 9.76
C PRO A 131 -13.17 -35.57 9.76
N ARG A 132 -12.04 -36.10 10.24
CA ARG A 132 -11.99 -37.51 10.64
C ARG A 132 -12.90 -37.64 11.86
N SER A 133 -14.03 -38.30 11.63
CA SER A 133 -14.96 -38.88 12.61
C SER A 133 -15.41 -37.92 13.71
N ALA A 134 -16.60 -37.32 13.56
CA ALA A 134 -17.76 -37.81 14.30
C ALA A 134 -17.58 -39.26 14.80
N GLU A 135 -17.05 -39.43 16.02
CA GLU A 135 -17.24 -40.58 16.93
C GLU A 135 -16.18 -40.52 18.06
N ALA A 136 -16.51 -39.85 19.17
CA ALA A 136 -15.99 -40.12 20.53
C ALA A 136 -16.73 -39.18 21.51
N ILE A 137 -17.95 -39.52 21.90
CA ILE A 137 -18.29 -40.19 23.18
C ILE A 137 -18.61 -39.17 24.29
N THR A 138 -19.91 -39.08 24.52
CA THR A 138 -20.60 -38.86 25.79
C THR A 138 -19.83 -39.47 26.98
N GLN A 139 -19.36 -38.63 27.91
CA GLN A 139 -19.48 -38.72 29.37
C GLN A 139 -18.68 -37.59 30.04
#